data_AF-A0A6I9XIR3-F1
#
_entry.id   AF-A0A6I9XIR3-F1
#
_cell.length_a   1.000
_cell.length_b   1.000
_cell.length_c   1.000
_cell.angle_alpha   90.00
_cell.angle_beta   90.00
_cell.angle_gamma   90.00
#
_symmetry.space_group_name_H-M   'P 1'
#
loop_
_entity.id
_entity.type
_entity.pdbx_description
1 polymer ?
#
loop_
_entity_poly.entity_id
_entity_poly.type
_entity_poly.pdbx_seq_one_letter_code
_entity_poly.pdbx_strand_id
1 'polypeptide(L)'
;MEGISTLLCFAIIVGKFIGMFATDYCNVQSCANKASHTLCKYTSTEPAAQCTEWSNRGFNDAQKKIIVKKHNELRRKVASGQEKSGRPGPQPAAKNMPDLKWDDELEKIAQRWADQCNFSHDECRDVDRFSVGQNIAMSSMSSSGTESDETRLNNMIQMWYNEVKMFDRNQISNYKFDVNTGHYTQLVWAKTRLIGCGRISYKKPNDWKILYLVCNYGPSGNYIGEKIYEIKK
;
A
#
# COMPACT_ATOMS: atom_id res chain seq x y z
N MET A 1 -19.92 -41.54 58.01
CA MET A 1 -19.42 -41.92 56.68
C MET A 1 -20.01 -40.94 55.69
N GLU A 2 -19.26 -39.87 55.43
CA GLU A 2 -19.64 -38.78 54.55
C GLU A 2 -19.36 -39.19 53.09
N GLY A 3 -20.36 -39.06 52.23
CA GLY A 3 -20.21 -39.25 50.78
C GLY A 3 -20.34 -37.89 50.10
N ILE A 4 -19.21 -37.29 49.72
CA ILE A 4 -19.17 -36.06 48.94
C ILE A 4 -19.50 -36.40 47.47
N SER A 5 -20.65 -35.94 46.99
CA SER A 5 -21.03 -36.00 45.59
C SER A 5 -20.48 -34.78 44.86
N THR A 6 -19.46 -34.98 44.04
CA THR A 6 -18.85 -33.91 43.22
C THR A 6 -19.67 -33.74 41.95
N LEU A 7 -20.48 -32.68 41.88
CA LEU A 7 -21.24 -32.30 40.69
C LEU A 7 -20.30 -31.56 39.71
N LEU A 8 -19.87 -32.22 38.63
CA LEU A 8 -19.17 -31.57 37.52
C LEU A 8 -20.17 -30.81 36.65
N CYS A 9 -20.27 -29.49 36.82
CA CYS A 9 -20.93 -28.60 35.87
C CYS A 9 -20.01 -28.39 34.65
N PHE A 10 -20.34 -29.02 33.52
CA PHE A 10 -19.76 -28.69 32.22
C PHE A 10 -20.37 -27.36 31.72
N ALA A 11 -19.59 -26.28 31.79
CA ALA A 11 -19.95 -25.03 31.12
C ALA A 11 -19.72 -25.18 29.61
N ILE A 12 -20.81 -25.28 28.84
CA ILE A 12 -20.75 -25.22 27.37
C ILE A 12 -20.51 -23.76 26.97
N ILE A 13 -19.26 -23.42 26.66
CA ILE A 13 -18.93 -22.14 26.03
C ILE A 13 -19.42 -22.22 24.58
N VAL A 14 -20.59 -21.64 24.31
CA VAL A 14 -21.07 -21.43 22.94
C VAL A 14 -20.25 -20.28 22.36
N GLY A 15 -19.13 -20.62 21.71
CA GLY A 15 -18.36 -19.66 20.93
C GLY A 15 -19.22 -19.12 19.79
N LYS A 16 -19.49 -17.80 19.79
CA LYS A 16 -20.03 -17.12 18.61
C LYS A 16 -19.00 -17.23 17.50
N PHE A 17 -19.18 -18.19 16.59
CA PHE A 17 -18.52 -18.17 15.29
C PHE A 17 -19.08 -16.97 14.51
N ILE A 18 -18.37 -15.85 14.56
CA ILE A 18 -18.54 -14.80 13.55
C ILE A 18 -17.93 -15.41 12.29
N GLY A 19 -18.77 -15.97 11.42
CA GLY A 19 -18.34 -16.39 10.10
C GLY A 19 -17.73 -15.19 9.39
N MET A 20 -16.42 -15.24 9.14
CA MET A 20 -15.79 -14.37 8.13
C MET A 20 -16.39 -14.79 6.79
N PHE A 21 -17.43 -14.10 6.34
CA PHE A 21 -17.85 -14.20 4.95
C PHE A 21 -16.70 -13.65 4.12
N ALA A 22 -16.16 -14.47 3.21
CA ALA A 22 -15.16 -14.01 2.26
C ALA A 22 -15.79 -12.90 1.40
N THR A 23 -15.14 -11.74 1.32
CA THR A 23 -15.61 -10.64 0.46
C THR A 23 -15.69 -11.10 -0.99
N ASP A 24 -16.85 -10.88 -1.60
CA ASP A 24 -17.06 -11.11 -3.02
C ASP A 24 -16.53 -9.92 -3.83
N TYR A 25 -15.26 -10.02 -4.20
CA TYR A 25 -14.60 -8.97 -4.96
C TYR A 25 -15.16 -8.75 -6.36
N CYS A 26 -16.00 -9.65 -6.89
CA CYS A 26 -16.66 -9.43 -8.17
C CYS A 26 -17.83 -8.44 -8.06
N ASN A 27 -18.34 -8.20 -6.86
CA ASN A 27 -19.53 -7.39 -6.60
C ASN A 27 -19.25 -6.18 -5.68
N VAL A 28 -18.00 -5.72 -5.61
CA VAL A 28 -17.66 -4.48 -4.88
C VAL A 28 -18.37 -3.31 -5.53
N GLN A 29 -19.27 -2.65 -4.81
CA GLN A 29 -20.15 -1.60 -5.34
C GLN A 29 -19.37 -0.44 -5.98
N SER A 30 -18.23 -0.03 -5.40
CA SER A 30 -17.40 1.05 -5.95
C SER A 30 -16.66 0.66 -7.24
N CYS A 31 -16.64 -0.63 -7.59
CA CYS A 31 -16.14 -1.16 -8.86
C CYS A 31 -17.25 -1.44 -9.88
N ALA A 32 -18.54 -1.34 -9.53
CA ALA A 32 -19.65 -1.77 -10.39
C ALA A 32 -19.71 -1.05 -11.75
N ASN A 33 -19.25 0.21 -11.80
CA ASN A 33 -19.15 1.01 -13.04
C ASN A 33 -17.72 1.08 -13.61
N LYS A 34 -16.78 0.33 -13.02
CA LYS A 34 -15.38 0.23 -13.45
C LYS A 34 -15.16 -1.15 -14.09
N ALA A 35 -14.03 -1.35 -14.78
CA ALA A 35 -13.64 -2.69 -15.19
C ALA A 35 -13.46 -3.62 -13.97
N SER A 36 -13.45 -4.94 -14.18
CA SER A 36 -13.46 -5.95 -13.13
C SER A 36 -12.36 -5.74 -12.07
N HIS A 37 -12.75 -5.81 -10.79
CA HIS A 37 -11.83 -5.74 -9.66
C HIS A 37 -10.67 -6.74 -9.79
N THR A 38 -9.46 -6.38 -9.36
CA THR A 38 -8.24 -7.20 -9.52
C THR A 38 -8.41 -8.64 -9.03
N LEU A 39 -8.96 -8.86 -7.84
CA LEU A 39 -9.21 -10.21 -7.31
C LEU A 39 -10.35 -10.96 -8.01
N CYS A 40 -11.25 -10.27 -8.70
CA CYS A 40 -12.27 -10.92 -9.53
C CYS A 40 -11.70 -11.32 -10.90
N LYS A 41 -10.91 -10.43 -11.50
CA LYS A 41 -10.30 -10.62 -12.82
C LYS A 41 -9.20 -11.68 -12.81
N TYR A 42 -8.37 -11.69 -11.77
CA TYR A 42 -7.21 -12.56 -11.64
C TYR A 42 -7.39 -13.51 -10.46
N THR A 43 -8.05 -14.65 -10.73
CA THR A 43 -8.37 -15.67 -9.73
C THR A 43 -7.20 -16.62 -9.44
N SER A 44 -6.30 -16.81 -10.40
CA SER A 44 -5.09 -17.64 -10.25
C SER A 44 -4.16 -17.08 -9.16
N THR A 45 -3.57 -17.98 -8.37
CA THR A 45 -2.50 -17.63 -7.41
C THR A 45 -1.14 -17.48 -8.07
N GLU A 46 -0.95 -18.06 -9.24
CA GLU A 46 0.31 -18.01 -9.99
C GLU A 46 0.51 -16.67 -10.70
N PRO A 47 1.75 -16.16 -10.76
CA PRO A 47 2.09 -15.01 -11.59
C PRO A 47 1.75 -15.22 -13.07
N ALA A 48 1.40 -14.13 -13.75
CA ALA A 48 1.08 -14.15 -15.17
C ALA A 48 2.28 -14.63 -16.00
N ALA A 49 2.02 -15.25 -17.15
CA ALA A 49 3.06 -15.82 -18.01
C ALA A 49 4.15 -14.80 -18.44
N GLN A 50 3.81 -13.51 -18.49
CA GLN A 50 4.76 -12.43 -18.81
C GLN A 50 5.77 -12.12 -17.69
N CYS A 51 5.55 -12.63 -16.47
CA CYS A 51 6.52 -12.60 -15.39
C CYS A 51 7.62 -13.64 -15.63
N THR A 52 8.46 -13.45 -16.65
CA THR A 52 9.49 -14.43 -17.01
C THR A 52 10.55 -14.61 -15.91
N GLU A 53 10.87 -15.87 -15.60
CA GLU A 53 11.85 -16.25 -14.56
C GLU A 53 11.63 -15.52 -13.23
N TRP A 54 10.38 -15.50 -12.77
CA TRP A 54 10.01 -14.77 -11.58
C TRP A 54 10.56 -15.37 -10.28
N SER A 55 10.76 -14.52 -9.27
CA SER A 55 11.25 -14.87 -7.94
C SER A 55 10.81 -13.81 -6.92
N ASN A 56 11.17 -14.00 -5.64
CA ASN A 56 10.99 -13.01 -4.56
C ASN A 56 9.57 -12.41 -4.48
N ARG A 57 8.56 -13.26 -4.71
CA ARG A 57 7.15 -12.90 -4.62
C ARG A 57 6.75 -12.67 -3.16
N GLY A 58 6.04 -11.58 -2.88
CA GLY A 58 5.56 -11.26 -1.54
C GLY A 58 6.64 -10.84 -0.55
N PHE A 59 6.27 -10.76 0.73
CA PHE A 59 7.13 -10.23 1.78
C PHE A 59 7.18 -11.16 3.00
N ASN A 60 8.32 -11.18 3.67
CA ASN A 60 8.38 -11.60 5.06
C ASN A 60 8.06 -10.41 6.00
N ASP A 61 7.83 -10.69 7.29
CA ASP A 61 7.45 -9.68 8.27
C ASP A 61 8.49 -8.56 8.45
N ALA A 62 9.78 -8.87 8.30
CA ALA A 62 10.83 -7.87 8.40
C ALA A 62 10.72 -6.85 7.25
N GLN A 63 10.45 -7.32 6.03
CA GLN A 63 10.26 -6.46 4.86
C GLN A 63 8.97 -5.63 4.95
N LYS A 64 7.86 -6.21 5.43
CA LYS A 64 6.62 -5.46 5.73
C LYS A 64 6.91 -4.30 6.70
N LYS A 65 7.65 -4.57 7.77
CA LYS A 65 8.06 -3.57 8.76
C LYS A 65 8.94 -2.47 8.15
N ILE A 66 9.86 -2.80 7.24
CA ILE A 66 10.68 -1.80 6.54
C ILE A 66 9.80 -0.82 5.76
N ILE A 67 8.83 -1.33 5.00
CA ILE A 67 7.92 -0.50 4.20
C ILE A 67 7.14 0.46 5.09
N VAL A 68 6.48 -0.06 6.13
CA VAL A 68 5.70 0.75 7.08
C VAL A 68 6.58 1.78 7.79
N LYS A 69 7.75 1.36 8.28
CA LYS A 69 8.71 2.23 8.95
C LYS A 69 9.12 3.39 8.04
N LYS A 70 9.51 3.11 6.80
CA LYS A 70 9.96 4.13 5.85
C LYS A 70 8.85 5.13 5.53
N HIS A 71 7.61 4.67 5.30
CA HIS A 71 6.47 5.57 5.09
C HIS A 71 6.24 6.47 6.30
N ASN A 72 6.26 5.91 7.50
CA ASN A 72 5.97 6.65 8.72
C ASN A 72 7.10 7.64 9.08
N GLU A 73 8.36 7.30 8.82
CA GLU A 73 9.48 8.25 8.93
C GLU A 73 9.30 9.47 8.03
N LEU A 74 8.94 9.24 6.76
CA LEU A 74 8.71 10.31 5.78
C LEU A 74 7.47 11.15 6.13
N ARG A 75 6.38 10.51 6.54
CA ARG A 75 5.17 11.19 7.03
C ARG A 75 5.47 12.07 8.24
N ARG A 76 6.23 11.57 9.22
CA ARG A 76 6.66 12.35 10.40
C ARG A 76 7.57 13.51 10.02
N LYS A 77 8.48 13.34 9.05
CA LYS A 77 9.35 14.43 8.54
C LYS A 77 8.52 15.59 7.97
N VAL A 78 7.50 15.30 7.18
CA VAL A 78 6.58 16.35 6.67
C VAL A 78 5.74 16.93 7.81
N ALA A 79 5.17 16.07 8.65
CA ALA A 79 4.30 16.49 9.74
C ALA A 79 5.00 17.42 10.75
N SER A 80 6.29 17.23 10.99
CA SER A 80 7.10 18.07 11.87
C SER A 80 7.59 19.38 11.22
N GLY A 81 7.30 19.62 9.93
CA GLY A 81 7.78 20.79 9.18
C GLY A 81 9.28 20.73 8.83
N GLN A 82 9.86 19.54 8.85
CA GLN A 82 11.29 19.33 8.54
C GLN A 82 11.54 19.13 7.03
N GLU A 83 10.52 18.88 6.21
CA GLU A 83 10.69 18.82 4.76
C GLU A 83 10.83 20.22 4.15
N LYS A 84 12.03 20.54 3.71
CA LYS A 84 12.38 21.87 3.17
C LYS A 84 12.15 22.01 1.67
N SER A 85 11.98 20.89 0.96
CA SER A 85 11.76 20.88 -0.49
C SER A 85 10.35 21.32 -0.87
N GLY A 86 10.18 21.76 -2.11
CA GLY A 86 8.89 22.17 -2.69
C GLY A 86 9.07 23.19 -3.80
N ARG A 87 8.02 23.43 -4.58
CA ARG A 87 8.00 24.43 -5.66
C ARG A 87 6.68 25.24 -5.68
N PRO A 88 6.54 26.27 -4.81
CA PRO A 88 7.45 26.66 -3.73
C PRO A 88 7.39 25.74 -2.51
N GLY A 89 8.49 25.65 -1.77
CA GLY A 89 8.58 25.04 -0.44
C GLY A 89 8.72 26.10 0.66
N PRO A 90 9.06 25.73 1.91
CA PRO A 90 9.09 24.36 2.43
C PRO A 90 7.68 23.79 2.65
N GLN A 91 7.56 22.48 2.89
CA GLN A 91 6.28 21.89 3.24
C GLN A 91 5.90 22.29 4.68
N PRO A 92 4.72 22.88 4.91
CA PRO A 92 4.26 23.24 6.25
C PRO A 92 4.03 21.99 7.11
N ALA A 93 4.22 22.16 8.42
CA ALA A 93 3.91 21.12 9.39
C ALA A 93 2.43 20.72 9.34
N ALA A 94 2.14 19.45 9.64
CA ALA A 94 0.78 18.94 9.73
C ALA A 94 0.31 18.97 11.19
N LYS A 95 -0.95 19.36 11.40
CA LYS A 95 -1.60 19.27 12.71
C LYS A 95 -1.78 17.81 13.13
N ASN A 96 -2.17 16.95 12.18
CA ASN A 96 -2.37 15.52 12.37
C ASN A 96 -1.88 14.74 11.14
N MET A 97 -1.01 13.77 11.37
CA MET A 97 -0.51 12.85 10.34
C MET A 97 -0.19 11.50 11.01
N PRO A 98 -1.20 10.64 11.23
CA PRO A 98 -0.97 9.39 11.95
C PRO A 98 -0.10 8.43 11.13
N ASP A 99 0.63 7.60 11.86
CA ASP A 99 1.39 6.49 11.30
C ASP A 99 0.44 5.51 10.57
N LEU A 100 0.89 5.03 9.42
CA LEU A 100 0.25 3.95 8.69
C LEU A 100 0.47 2.62 9.40
N LYS A 101 -0.51 1.73 9.28
CA LYS A 101 -0.43 0.34 9.72
C LYS A 101 -0.54 -0.60 8.53
N TRP A 102 0.11 -1.76 8.63
CA TRP A 102 -0.04 -2.79 7.61
C TRP A 102 -1.47 -3.33 7.57
N ASP A 103 -1.96 -3.66 6.38
CA ASP A 103 -3.28 -4.26 6.16
C ASP A 103 -3.17 -5.42 5.16
N ASP A 104 -3.51 -6.63 5.63
CA ASP A 104 -3.34 -7.87 4.87
C ASP A 104 -4.31 -7.97 3.68
N GLU A 105 -5.48 -7.33 3.76
CA GLU A 105 -6.43 -7.29 2.63
C GLU A 105 -5.85 -6.46 1.48
N LEU A 106 -5.31 -5.28 1.80
CA LEU A 106 -4.63 -4.43 0.82
C LEU A 106 -3.39 -5.10 0.22
N GLU A 107 -2.61 -5.82 1.04
CA GLU A 107 -1.47 -6.63 0.57
C GLU A 107 -1.93 -7.68 -0.43
N LYS A 108 -2.98 -8.45 -0.13
CA LYS A 108 -3.49 -9.50 -1.01
C LYS A 108 -3.87 -8.94 -2.39
N ILE A 109 -4.55 -7.80 -2.42
CA ILE A 109 -4.96 -7.14 -3.67
C ILE A 109 -3.73 -6.60 -4.42
N ALA A 110 -2.83 -5.90 -3.72
CA ALA A 110 -1.61 -5.34 -4.30
C ALA A 110 -0.69 -6.44 -4.87
N GLN A 111 -0.55 -7.56 -4.16
CA GLN A 111 0.23 -8.71 -4.62
C GLN A 111 -0.40 -9.35 -5.85
N ARG A 112 -1.73 -9.50 -5.90
CA ARG A 112 -2.39 -10.02 -7.10
C ARG A 112 -2.13 -9.13 -8.31
N TRP A 113 -2.09 -7.81 -8.14
CA TRP A 113 -1.74 -6.92 -9.24
C TRP A 113 -0.25 -6.98 -9.60
N ALA A 114 0.65 -7.02 -8.61
CA ALA A 114 2.08 -7.18 -8.84
C ALA A 114 2.40 -8.46 -9.63
N ASP A 115 1.69 -9.55 -9.34
CA ASP A 115 1.78 -10.84 -10.04
C ASP A 115 1.43 -10.76 -11.53
N GLN A 116 0.91 -9.63 -12.02
CA GLN A 116 0.66 -9.44 -13.44
C GLN A 116 1.90 -8.91 -14.18
N CYS A 117 2.93 -8.42 -13.50
CA CYS A 117 4.13 -7.82 -14.09
C CYS A 117 3.88 -6.73 -15.15
N ASN A 118 2.72 -6.08 -15.07
CA ASN A 118 2.31 -4.97 -15.93
C ASN A 118 2.55 -3.65 -15.19
N PHE A 119 3.43 -2.79 -15.70
CA PHE A 119 3.74 -1.50 -15.07
C PHE A 119 2.65 -0.46 -15.35
N SER A 120 1.50 -0.62 -14.72
CA SER A 120 0.39 0.33 -14.75
C SER A 120 -0.43 0.20 -13.47
N HIS A 121 -1.40 1.09 -13.29
CA HIS A 121 -2.39 0.95 -12.25
C HIS A 121 -3.51 0.00 -12.72
N ASP A 122 -3.98 -0.88 -11.83
CA ASP A 122 -5.20 -1.65 -12.06
C ASP A 122 -6.47 -0.77 -12.09
N GLU A 123 -7.53 -1.31 -12.67
CA GLU A 123 -8.78 -0.60 -12.90
C GLU A 123 -9.60 -0.41 -11.60
N CYS A 124 -9.66 -1.46 -10.77
CA CYS A 124 -10.30 -1.37 -9.46
C CYS A 124 -9.66 -2.30 -8.43
N ARG A 125 -9.44 -1.76 -7.23
CA ARG A 125 -8.77 -2.40 -6.09
C ARG A 125 -9.43 -2.06 -4.75
N ASP A 126 -10.64 -1.50 -4.83
CA ASP A 126 -11.38 -1.01 -3.67
C ASP A 126 -11.83 -2.18 -2.78
N VAL A 127 -11.96 -1.91 -1.50
CA VAL A 127 -12.47 -2.87 -0.50
C VAL A 127 -13.80 -2.36 0.03
N ASP A 128 -14.59 -3.24 0.67
CA ASP A 128 -15.91 -2.86 1.25
C ASP A 128 -15.81 -1.67 2.22
N ARG A 129 -14.64 -1.52 2.86
CA ARG A 129 -14.37 -0.49 3.87
C ARG A 129 -14.20 0.90 3.27
N PHE A 130 -13.64 1.02 2.06
CA PHE A 130 -13.26 2.30 1.44
C PHE A 130 -12.66 2.11 0.04
N SER A 131 -12.64 3.19 -0.75
CA SER A 131 -11.81 3.26 -1.96
C SER A 131 -10.32 3.20 -1.61
N VAL A 132 -9.52 2.63 -2.52
CA VAL A 132 -8.11 2.31 -2.28
C VAL A 132 -7.20 3.00 -3.30
N GLY A 133 -6.26 3.79 -2.79
CA GLY A 133 -5.22 4.45 -3.59
C GLY A 133 -4.07 3.50 -3.90
N GLN A 134 -3.17 3.88 -4.82
CA GLN A 134 -2.04 3.03 -5.21
C GLN A 134 -0.82 3.82 -5.63
N ASN A 135 0.35 3.35 -5.23
CA ASN A 135 1.65 3.74 -5.81
C ASN A 135 2.31 2.51 -6.43
N ILE A 136 3.01 2.70 -7.55
CA ILE A 136 3.77 1.64 -8.23
C ILE A 136 5.20 2.09 -8.52
N ALA A 137 6.15 1.16 -8.44
CA ALA A 137 7.56 1.44 -8.72
C ALA A 137 8.26 0.20 -9.30
N MET A 138 9.27 0.44 -10.12
CA MET A 138 10.19 -0.59 -10.58
C MET A 138 11.62 -0.19 -10.26
N SER A 139 12.39 -1.16 -9.77
CA SER A 139 13.85 -1.07 -9.68
C SER A 139 14.44 -2.05 -10.69
N SER A 140 15.27 -1.54 -11.59
CA SER A 140 16.01 -2.34 -12.57
C SER A 140 17.45 -2.54 -12.10
N MET A 141 17.93 -3.77 -12.13
CA MET A 141 19.31 -4.10 -11.76
C MET A 141 19.91 -5.03 -12.81
N SER A 142 21.20 -4.82 -13.16
CA SER A 142 21.91 -5.75 -14.04
C SER A 142 21.99 -7.14 -13.40
N SER A 143 22.22 -8.17 -14.20
CA SER A 143 22.36 -9.53 -13.66
C SER A 143 23.50 -9.69 -12.65
N SER A 144 24.55 -8.87 -12.75
CA SER A 144 25.69 -8.81 -11.82
C SER A 144 25.49 -7.90 -10.60
N GLY A 145 24.38 -7.17 -10.52
CA GLY A 145 24.10 -6.28 -9.39
C GLY A 145 23.87 -7.06 -8.10
N THR A 146 24.32 -6.49 -6.99
CA THR A 146 24.34 -7.12 -5.65
C THR A 146 23.54 -6.35 -4.60
N GLU A 147 22.80 -5.30 -5.00
CA GLU A 147 22.00 -4.50 -4.08
C GLU A 147 20.86 -5.35 -3.48
N SER A 148 20.70 -5.29 -2.16
CA SER A 148 19.67 -6.09 -1.47
C SER A 148 18.27 -5.62 -1.80
N ASP A 149 17.29 -6.53 -1.72
CA ASP A 149 15.89 -6.18 -1.94
C ASP A 149 15.40 -5.13 -0.93
N GLU A 150 15.86 -5.15 0.33
CA GLU A 150 15.51 -4.14 1.33
C GLU A 150 15.98 -2.74 0.93
N THR A 151 17.19 -2.64 0.36
CA THR A 151 17.75 -1.37 -0.12
C THR A 151 16.94 -0.86 -1.31
N ARG A 152 16.63 -1.74 -2.27
CA ARG A 152 15.81 -1.42 -3.44
C ARG A 152 14.39 -0.99 -3.06
N LEU A 153 13.76 -1.66 -2.08
CA LEU A 153 12.44 -1.28 -1.54
C LEU A 153 12.47 0.12 -0.93
N ASN A 154 13.47 0.43 -0.10
CA ASN A 154 13.64 1.77 0.46
C ASN A 154 13.86 2.84 -0.61
N ASN A 155 14.66 2.53 -1.63
CA ASN A 155 14.94 3.43 -2.75
C ASN A 155 13.66 3.72 -3.56
N MET A 156 12.82 2.73 -3.83
CA MET A 156 11.54 2.93 -4.53
C MET A 156 10.56 3.80 -3.73
N ILE A 157 10.44 3.60 -2.41
CA ILE A 157 9.60 4.46 -1.56
C ILE A 157 10.17 5.88 -1.48
N GLN A 158 11.49 6.01 -1.39
CA GLN A 158 12.16 7.31 -1.39
C GLN A 158 11.99 8.04 -2.74
N MET A 159 11.95 7.31 -3.85
CA MET A 159 11.68 7.87 -5.18
C MET A 159 10.29 8.51 -5.24
N TRP A 160 9.24 7.80 -4.78
CA TRP A 160 7.90 8.38 -4.64
C TRP A 160 7.91 9.64 -3.78
N TYR A 161 8.58 9.60 -2.63
CA TYR A 161 8.65 10.76 -1.75
C TYR A 161 9.40 11.94 -2.38
N ASN A 162 10.43 11.69 -3.17
CA ASN A 162 11.26 12.73 -3.79
C ASN A 162 10.50 13.63 -4.77
N GLU A 163 9.30 13.23 -5.21
CA GLU A 163 8.39 14.09 -5.95
C GLU A 163 8.02 15.38 -5.19
N VAL A 164 8.17 15.40 -3.85
CA VAL A 164 8.04 16.61 -3.03
C VAL A 164 8.88 17.79 -3.55
N LYS A 165 9.98 17.53 -4.26
CA LYS A 165 10.81 18.56 -4.88
C LYS A 165 10.07 19.35 -5.96
N MET A 166 9.06 18.76 -6.59
CA MET A 166 8.22 19.37 -7.62
C MET A 166 6.87 19.85 -7.07
N PHE A 167 6.53 19.48 -5.83
CA PHE A 167 5.21 19.74 -5.26
C PHE A 167 5.05 21.18 -4.74
N ASP A 168 3.96 21.83 -5.13
CA ASP A 168 3.57 23.17 -4.65
C ASP A 168 2.84 23.07 -3.31
N ARG A 169 3.46 23.64 -2.26
CA ARG A 169 2.89 23.68 -0.90
C ARG A 169 1.48 24.29 -0.84
N ASN A 170 1.11 25.16 -1.78
CA ASN A 170 -0.21 25.81 -1.81
C ASN A 170 -1.34 24.83 -2.14
N GLN A 171 -1.03 23.65 -2.69
CA GLN A 171 -2.02 22.62 -2.98
C GLN A 171 -2.39 21.76 -1.76
N ILE A 172 -1.75 21.95 -0.59
CA ILE A 172 -2.02 21.14 0.61
C ILE A 172 -3.47 21.31 1.08
N SER A 173 -4.01 22.52 1.01
CA SER A 173 -5.37 22.82 1.47
C SER A 173 -6.44 22.55 0.41
N ASN A 174 -6.06 22.43 -0.86
CA ASN A 174 -6.95 22.25 -2.00
C ASN A 174 -6.18 21.53 -3.11
N TYR A 175 -6.16 20.20 -3.02
CA TYR A 175 -5.33 19.36 -3.88
C TYR A 175 -5.78 19.41 -5.34
N LYS A 176 -4.79 19.47 -6.24
CA LYS A 176 -4.97 19.24 -7.68
C LYS A 176 -4.09 18.08 -8.09
N PHE A 177 -4.63 17.18 -8.90
CA PHE A 177 -3.86 16.04 -9.36
C PHE A 177 -2.77 16.48 -10.35
N ASP A 178 -1.55 15.98 -10.13
CA ASP A 178 -0.42 16.05 -11.05
C ASP A 178 0.29 14.69 -11.02
N VAL A 179 0.45 14.09 -12.20
CA VAL A 179 1.11 12.79 -12.37
C VAL A 179 2.54 12.78 -11.80
N ASN A 180 3.21 13.92 -11.75
CA ASN A 180 4.58 14.05 -11.24
C ASN A 180 4.66 14.10 -9.71
N THR A 181 3.53 14.26 -9.00
CA THR A 181 3.49 14.38 -7.54
C THR A 181 2.46 13.47 -6.86
N GLY A 182 1.76 12.66 -7.64
CA GLY A 182 0.72 11.76 -7.17
C GLY A 182 1.22 10.76 -6.14
N HIS A 183 2.43 10.23 -6.29
CA HIS A 183 2.96 9.25 -5.35
C HIS A 183 3.34 9.88 -4.01
N TYR A 184 3.99 11.04 -4.04
CA TYR A 184 4.29 11.81 -2.82
C TYR A 184 3.01 12.17 -2.07
N THR A 185 2.02 12.73 -2.78
CA THR A 185 0.78 13.21 -2.15
C THR A 185 -0.04 12.08 -1.54
N GLN A 186 -0.09 10.90 -2.15
CA GLN A 186 -0.69 9.72 -1.54
C GLN A 186 0.08 9.28 -0.27
N LEU A 187 1.41 9.27 -0.31
CA LEU A 187 2.25 8.86 0.81
C LEU A 187 2.02 9.73 2.05
N VAL A 188 1.86 11.04 1.86
CA VAL A 188 1.63 12.02 2.94
C VAL A 188 0.16 12.38 3.14
N TRP A 189 -0.77 11.57 2.63
CA TRP A 189 -2.20 11.83 2.80
C TRP A 189 -2.62 11.57 4.25
N ALA A 190 -3.10 12.60 4.95
CA ALA A 190 -3.41 12.52 6.38
C ALA A 190 -4.72 11.79 6.68
N LYS A 191 -5.56 11.45 5.70
CA LYS A 191 -6.74 10.57 5.91
C LYS A 191 -6.40 9.08 5.72
N THR A 192 -5.32 8.76 5.01
CA THR A 192 -4.85 7.38 4.82
C THR A 192 -4.29 6.84 6.14
N ARG A 193 -4.66 5.60 6.49
CA ARG A 193 -4.34 4.93 7.76
C ARG A 193 -3.67 3.57 7.56
N LEU A 194 -3.91 2.95 6.42
CA LEU A 194 -3.58 1.57 6.13
C LEU A 194 -2.75 1.51 4.85
N ILE A 195 -1.81 0.58 4.82
CA ILE A 195 -0.99 0.26 3.67
C ILE A 195 -0.84 -1.24 3.56
N GLY A 196 -0.97 -1.79 2.35
CA GLY A 196 -0.58 -3.16 2.05
C GLY A 196 0.06 -3.20 0.68
N CYS A 197 1.18 -3.88 0.56
CA CYS A 197 1.96 -3.89 -0.68
C CYS A 197 2.14 -5.30 -1.21
N GLY A 198 2.35 -5.41 -2.51
CA GLY A 198 2.76 -6.60 -3.22
C GLY A 198 4.06 -6.36 -3.98
N ARG A 199 4.87 -7.42 -4.15
CA ARG A 199 6.06 -7.38 -4.98
C ARG A 199 6.30 -8.66 -5.74
N ILE A 200 7.04 -8.54 -6.84
CA ILE A 200 7.61 -9.68 -7.56
C ILE A 200 8.89 -9.25 -8.25
N SER A 201 9.88 -10.15 -8.30
CA SER A 201 11.05 -9.99 -9.15
C SER A 201 10.86 -10.81 -10.42
N TYR A 202 11.26 -10.30 -11.58
CA TYR A 202 11.22 -11.01 -12.85
C TYR A 202 12.29 -10.49 -13.82
N LYS A 203 12.65 -11.27 -14.85
CA LYS A 203 13.63 -10.85 -15.85
C LYS A 203 12.97 -10.20 -17.05
N LYS A 204 13.64 -9.24 -17.68
CA LYS A 204 13.31 -8.74 -19.02
C LYS A 204 14.15 -9.48 -20.08
N PRO A 205 13.77 -9.44 -21.38
CA PRO A 205 14.52 -10.12 -22.45
C PRO A 205 15.99 -9.74 -22.59
N ASN A 206 16.41 -8.61 -22.01
CA ASN A 206 17.78 -8.12 -21.99
C ASN A 206 18.56 -8.52 -20.70
N ASP A 207 18.09 -9.54 -19.99
CA ASP A 207 18.66 -10.07 -18.73
C ASP A 207 18.71 -9.09 -17.54
N TRP A 208 17.96 -7.99 -17.61
CA TRP A 208 17.77 -7.11 -16.46
C TRP A 208 16.80 -7.73 -15.46
N LYS A 209 17.20 -7.71 -14.19
CA LYS A 209 16.38 -8.12 -13.04
C LYS A 209 15.50 -6.94 -12.61
N ILE A 210 14.20 -7.08 -12.79
CA ILE A 210 13.20 -6.11 -12.34
C ILE A 210 12.71 -6.53 -10.96
N LEU A 211 12.63 -5.59 -10.03
CA LEU A 211 11.80 -5.71 -8.82
C LEU A 211 10.63 -4.75 -9.00
N TYR A 212 9.42 -5.30 -9.07
CA TYR A 212 8.19 -4.54 -9.19
C TYR A 212 7.51 -4.45 -7.82
N LEU A 213 7.17 -3.24 -7.39
CA LEU A 213 6.49 -2.95 -6.14
C LEU A 213 5.17 -2.23 -6.42
N VAL A 214 4.10 -2.72 -5.81
CA VAL A 214 2.76 -2.12 -5.80
C VAL A 214 2.38 -1.90 -4.34
N CYS A 215 2.02 -0.68 -3.94
CA CYS A 215 1.50 -0.40 -2.61
C CYS A 215 0.10 0.19 -2.70
N ASN A 216 -0.85 -0.43 -2.02
CA ASN A 216 -2.24 0.02 -1.90
C ASN A 216 -2.43 0.77 -0.57
N TYR A 217 -3.23 1.84 -0.59
CA TYR A 217 -3.40 2.79 0.52
C TYR A 217 -4.87 2.95 0.88
N GLY A 218 -5.20 2.79 2.17
CA GLY A 218 -6.57 2.80 2.68
C GLY A 218 -6.80 3.79 3.83
N PRO A 219 -7.87 4.61 3.79
CA PRO A 219 -8.61 5.02 2.60
C PRO A 219 -7.71 5.73 1.57
N SER A 220 -8.15 5.76 0.31
CA SER A 220 -7.46 6.44 -0.79
C SER A 220 -7.16 7.91 -0.46
N GLY A 221 -6.01 8.37 -0.96
CA GLY A 221 -5.69 9.79 -1.04
C GLY A 221 -6.02 10.37 -2.41
N ASN A 222 -5.37 11.50 -2.71
CA ASN A 222 -5.38 12.18 -4.01
C ASN A 222 -6.77 12.55 -4.53
N TYR A 223 -7.72 12.81 -3.62
CA TYR A 223 -9.02 13.36 -3.99
C TYR A 223 -8.88 14.84 -4.37
N ILE A 224 -9.23 15.17 -5.61
CA ILE A 224 -9.19 16.54 -6.11
C ILE A 224 -10.11 17.42 -5.24
N GLY A 225 -9.61 18.59 -4.86
CA GLY A 225 -10.32 19.55 -4.01
C GLY A 225 -10.22 19.28 -2.50
N GLU A 226 -9.74 18.12 -2.09
CA GLU A 226 -9.54 17.79 -0.68
C GLU A 226 -8.21 18.32 -0.15
N LYS A 227 -8.12 18.46 1.18
CA LYS A 227 -6.83 18.72 1.85
C LYS A 227 -6.00 17.45 1.93
N ILE A 228 -4.72 17.54 1.55
CA ILE A 228 -3.74 16.46 1.76
C ILE A 228 -3.59 16.21 3.27
N TYR A 229 -3.40 17.30 4.02
CA TYR A 229 -3.38 17.31 5.47
C TYR A 229 -3.77 18.68 6.02
N GLU A 230 -4.15 18.73 7.29
CA GLU A 230 -4.43 20.00 7.97
C GLU A 230 -3.12 20.66 8.37
N ILE A 231 -2.87 21.88 7.88
CA ILE A 231 -1.68 22.66 8.23
C ILE A 231 -1.73 23.06 9.71
N LYS A 232 -0.64 22.81 10.45
CA LYS A 232 -0.46 23.35 11.80
C LYS A 232 -0.19 24.85 11.67
N LYS A 233 -1.12 25.66 12.17
CA LYS A 233 -0.96 27.12 12.30
C LYS A 233 0.02 27.43 13.43
#